data_AF-A0A937LZJ0-F1
#
_entry.id   AF-A0A937LZJ0-F1
#
_cell.length_a   1.000
_cell.length_b   1.000
_cell.length_c   1.000
_cell.angle_alpha   90.00
_cell.angle_beta   90.00
_cell.angle_gamma   90.00
#
_symmetry.space_group_name_H-M   'P 1'
#
loop_
_entity.id
_entity.type
_entity.pdbx_description
1 polymer ?
#
loop_
_entity_poly.entity_id
_entity_poly.type
_entity_poly.pdbx_seq_one_letter_code
_entity_poly.pdbx_strand_id
1 'polypeptide(L)'
;NPWLELGIDLVLGKKIDVLVNNENLMFLPENVEQILDSTYVKNNEVQKKIVLFKNTLIKSNIKKGNLKSIKLYSWIILSITMLLLIIKKERLFNYWSVINLFVVGILGLVLLFMWFGTDHSGTKMNLNLLWASPLHFVLIFCILKGYLNNFTYWYLTFSIILIFTTILFWFTLTQEFNAFVKPIILQLAIIYYYYFKKCNNQINLNKTKA
;
A
#
# COMPACT_ATOMS: atom_id res chain seq x y z
N ASN A 1 3.19 -0.80 17.45
CA ASN A 1 4.49 -0.59 16.76
C ASN A 1 4.16 -0.25 15.31
N PRO A 2 4.60 0.89 14.74
CA PRO A 2 4.20 1.34 13.40
C PRO A 2 4.55 0.36 12.28
N TRP A 3 5.64 -0.41 12.43
CA TRP A 3 6.02 -1.44 11.45
C TRP A 3 5.06 -2.62 11.46
N LEU A 4 4.59 -3.01 12.65
CA LEU A 4 3.60 -4.07 12.81
C LEU A 4 2.26 -3.65 12.21
N GLU A 5 1.84 -2.41 12.48
CA GLU A 5 0.62 -1.81 11.91
C GLU A 5 0.69 -1.76 10.38
N LEU A 6 1.81 -1.31 9.82
CA LEU A 6 2.03 -1.36 8.37
C LEU A 6 1.94 -2.79 7.81
N GLY A 7 2.53 -3.78 8.49
CA GLY A 7 2.47 -5.18 8.06
C GLY A 7 1.04 -5.72 8.06
N ILE A 8 0.26 -5.39 9.09
CA ILE A 8 -1.16 -5.75 9.21
C ILE A 8 -1.96 -5.12 8.06
N ASP A 9 -1.81 -3.81 7.83
CA ASP A 9 -2.50 -3.08 6.76
C ASP A 9 -2.12 -3.57 5.35
N LEU A 10 -0.90 -4.07 5.17
CA LEU A 10 -0.46 -4.62 3.90
C LEU A 10 -1.11 -5.97 3.60
N VAL A 11 -1.23 -6.84 4.61
CA VAL A 11 -1.71 -8.22 4.47
C VAL A 11 -3.23 -8.28 4.41
N LEU A 12 -3.92 -7.40 5.12
CA LEU A 12 -5.37 -7.33 5.10
C LEU A 12 -5.88 -6.71 3.80
N GLY A 13 -6.97 -7.26 3.29
CA GLY A 13 -7.57 -6.85 2.02
C GLY A 13 -8.92 -6.17 2.20
N LYS A 14 -9.51 -5.78 1.07
CA LYS A 14 -10.83 -5.14 0.99
C LYS A 14 -11.92 -5.79 1.84
N LYS A 15 -11.85 -7.11 2.05
CA LYS A 15 -12.92 -7.86 2.74
C LYS A 15 -13.17 -7.38 4.18
N ILE A 16 -12.18 -6.75 4.81
CA ILE A 16 -12.30 -6.18 6.16
C ILE A 16 -12.53 -4.67 6.17
N ASP A 17 -12.32 -3.99 5.02
CA ASP A 17 -12.53 -2.55 4.86
C ASP A 17 -13.99 -2.29 4.50
N VAL A 18 -14.86 -2.51 5.49
CA VAL A 18 -16.31 -2.35 5.35
C VAL A 18 -16.84 -1.39 6.41
N LEU A 19 -17.90 -0.66 6.08
CA LEU A 19 -18.61 0.14 7.08
C LEU A 19 -19.32 -0.79 8.05
N VAL A 20 -19.13 -0.52 9.34
CA VAL A 20 -19.60 -1.36 10.44
C VAL A 20 -20.69 -0.60 11.21
N ASN A 21 -21.78 -1.28 11.58
CA ASN A 21 -22.83 -0.69 12.42
C ASN A 21 -22.40 -0.63 13.89
N ASN A 22 -23.14 0.12 14.72
CA ASN A 22 -22.82 0.26 16.15
C ASN A 22 -22.75 -1.08 16.88
N GLU A 23 -23.63 -2.04 16.54
CA GLU A 23 -23.66 -3.36 17.17
C GLU A 23 -22.37 -4.15 16.92
N ASN A 24 -21.88 -4.18 15.68
CA ASN A 24 -20.63 -4.85 15.36
C ASN A 24 -19.41 -4.11 15.96
N LEU A 25 -19.48 -2.78 16.11
CA LEU A 25 -18.44 -2.01 16.82
C LEU A 25 -18.36 -2.39 18.30
N MET A 26 -19.46 -2.81 18.93
CA MET A 26 -19.52 -3.24 20.33
C MET A 26 -18.74 -4.53 20.62
N PHE A 27 -18.14 -5.17 19.62
CA PHE A 27 -17.18 -6.26 19.86
C PHE A 27 -15.96 -5.78 20.67
N LEU A 28 -15.51 -4.53 20.45
CA LEU A 28 -14.37 -3.96 21.19
C LEU A 28 -14.86 -3.25 22.45
N PRO A 29 -14.36 -3.60 23.66
CA PRO A 29 -14.82 -2.99 24.92
C PRO A 29 -14.70 -1.47 24.95
N GLU A 30 -13.66 -0.89 24.34
CA GLU A 30 -13.47 0.56 24.24
C GLU A 30 -14.58 1.22 23.42
N ASN A 31 -15.02 0.60 22.32
CA ASN A 31 -16.15 1.11 21.54
C ASN A 31 -17.45 1.02 22.32
N VAL A 32 -17.68 -0.07 23.07
CA VAL A 32 -18.86 -0.19 23.95
C VAL A 32 -18.91 0.94 24.97
N GLU A 33 -17.79 1.19 25.63
CA GLU A 33 -17.65 2.27 26.60
C GLU A 33 -18.00 3.63 25.96
N GLN A 34 -17.44 3.93 24.79
CA GLN A 34 -17.69 5.18 24.07
C GLN A 34 -19.14 5.31 23.57
N ILE A 35 -19.72 4.21 23.07
CA ILE A 35 -21.11 4.19 22.60
C ILE A 35 -22.06 4.42 23.78
N LEU A 36 -21.89 3.70 24.90
CA LEU A 36 -22.73 3.89 26.09
C LEU A 36 -22.60 5.30 26.66
N ASP A 37 -21.38 5.84 26.71
CA ASP A 37 -21.12 7.21 27.17
C ASP A 37 -21.63 8.29 26.20
N SER A 38 -22.06 7.94 24.99
CA SER A 38 -22.70 8.86 24.04
C SER A 38 -24.20 8.58 23.85
N THR A 39 -24.77 7.60 24.55
CA THR A 39 -26.16 7.19 24.38
C THR A 39 -27.12 7.95 25.30
N TYR A 40 -28.25 8.38 24.73
CA TYR A 40 -29.35 9.05 25.42
C TYR A 40 -30.64 8.22 25.30
N VAL A 41 -31.38 8.11 26.39
CA VAL A 41 -32.74 7.57 26.41
C VAL A 41 -33.71 8.75 26.36
N LYS A 42 -34.62 8.70 25.39
CA LYS A 42 -35.72 9.65 25.28
C LYS A 42 -36.93 9.07 26.00
N ASN A 43 -37.42 9.75 27.03
CA ASN A 43 -38.70 9.45 27.65
C ASN A 43 -39.55 10.74 27.59
N ASN A 44 -40.63 10.71 26.81
CA ASN A 44 -41.44 11.88 26.45
C ASN A 44 -40.59 13.04 25.85
N GLU A 45 -40.64 14.24 26.44
CA GLU A 45 -39.89 15.43 26.01
C GLU A 45 -38.47 15.50 26.55
N VAL A 46 -38.10 14.64 27.50
CA VAL A 46 -36.80 14.71 28.17
C VAL A 46 -35.83 13.68 27.60
N GLN A 47 -34.69 14.17 27.11
CA GLN A 47 -33.54 13.32 26.77
C GLN A 47 -32.63 13.20 27.99
N LYS A 48 -32.36 11.97 28.44
CA LYS A 48 -31.47 11.70 29.57
C LYS A 48 -30.36 10.74 29.15
N LYS A 49 -29.13 11.04 29.55
CA LYS A 49 -27.97 10.17 29.30
C LYS A 49 -28.11 8.84 30.06
N ILE A 50 -27.71 7.73 29.45
CA ILE A 50 -27.72 6.40 30.11
C ILE A 50 -26.66 6.33 31.21
N VAL A 51 -25.46 6.84 30.92
CA VAL A 51 -24.33 6.82 31.86
C VAL A 51 -24.43 8.04 32.79
N LEU A 52 -24.65 7.78 34.09
CA LEU A 52 -24.73 8.82 35.13
C LEU A 52 -23.35 9.34 35.55
N PHE A 53 -22.38 8.44 35.72
CA PHE A 53 -21.01 8.77 36.08
C PHE A 53 -20.04 7.74 35.52
N LYS A 54 -18.81 8.18 35.21
CA LYS A 54 -17.74 7.36 34.66
C LYS A 54 -16.49 7.58 35.50
N ASN A 55 -15.86 6.50 35.94
CA ASN A 55 -14.63 6.55 36.72
C ASN A 55 -13.53 5.71 36.07
N THR A 56 -12.31 6.25 36.01
CA THR A 56 -11.14 5.51 35.54
C THR A 56 -10.38 4.98 36.76
N LEU A 57 -10.50 3.68 37.01
CA LEU A 57 -9.87 3.03 38.17
C LEU A 57 -8.34 2.94 38.04
N ILE A 58 -7.86 2.69 36.82
CA ILE A 58 -6.44 2.56 36.50
C ILE A 58 -6.17 3.35 35.21
N LYS A 59 -5.33 4.37 35.28
CA LYS A 59 -4.85 5.06 34.08
C LYS A 59 -3.75 4.23 33.44
N SER A 60 -3.92 3.90 32.16
CA SER A 60 -2.87 3.28 31.36
C SER A 60 -1.62 4.18 31.38
N ASN A 61 -0.50 3.63 31.87
CA ASN A 61 0.82 4.26 31.79
C ASN A 61 1.54 3.95 30.46
N ILE A 62 0.81 3.50 29.43
CA ILE A 62 1.36 3.34 28.10
C ILE A 62 1.70 4.73 27.59
N LYS A 63 2.97 5.13 27.74
CA LYS A 63 3.53 6.25 26.99
C LYS A 63 3.32 5.89 25.53
N LYS A 64 2.39 6.58 24.86
CA LYS A 64 2.37 6.66 23.39
C LYS A 64 3.72 7.25 23.04
N GLY A 65 4.72 6.40 22.81
CA GLY A 65 6.03 6.84 22.40
C GLY A 65 5.86 7.75 21.19
N ASN A 66 6.70 8.78 21.07
CA ASN A 66 6.84 9.54 19.83
C ASN A 66 7.35 8.59 18.74
N LEU A 67 6.46 7.74 18.25
CA LEU A 67 6.71 6.81 17.19
C LEU A 67 6.94 7.68 15.97
N LYS A 68 8.21 7.80 15.58
CA LYS A 68 8.59 8.48 14.34
C LYS A 68 7.70 7.91 13.25
N SER A 69 6.95 8.83 12.66
CA SER A 69 5.98 8.57 11.63
C SER A 69 6.68 7.86 10.47
N ILE A 70 6.49 6.55 10.37
CA ILE A 70 7.17 5.66 9.42
C ILE A 70 7.00 6.10 7.96
N LYS A 71 5.89 6.78 7.64
CA LYS A 71 5.63 7.40 6.32
C LYS A 71 6.74 8.34 5.86
N LEU A 72 7.54 8.94 6.76
CA LEU A 72 8.70 9.75 6.35
C LEU A 72 9.71 8.94 5.52
N TYR A 73 9.92 7.66 5.85
CA TYR A 73 10.86 6.81 5.14
C TYR A 73 10.42 6.55 3.70
N SER A 74 9.13 6.32 3.43
CA SER A 74 8.66 6.13 2.06
C SER A 74 8.81 7.39 1.20
N TRP A 75 8.59 8.57 1.78
CA TRP A 75 8.88 9.86 1.12
C TRP A 75 10.37 10.07 0.84
N ILE A 76 11.26 9.61 1.73
CA ILE A 76 12.72 9.64 1.49
C ILE A 76 13.07 8.72 0.32
N ILE A 77 12.54 7.51 0.26
CA ILE A 77 12.79 6.55 -0.84
C ILE A 77 12.31 7.15 -2.19
N LEU A 78 11.13 7.77 -2.22
CA LEU A 78 10.64 8.50 -3.39
C LEU A 78 11.59 9.65 -3.79
N SER A 79 12.03 10.45 -2.81
CA SER A 79 12.96 11.57 -3.04
C SER A 79 14.31 11.11 -3.60
N ILE A 80 14.86 10.00 -3.10
CA ILE A 80 16.09 9.39 -3.63
C ILE A 80 15.87 8.97 -5.09
N THR A 81 14.73 8.37 -5.41
CA THR A 81 14.39 7.96 -6.78
C THR A 81 14.38 9.14 -7.73
N MET A 82 13.76 10.27 -7.33
CA MET A 82 13.75 11.51 -8.12
C MET A 82 15.14 12.10 -8.29
N LEU A 83 15.95 12.13 -7.21
CA LEU A 83 17.33 12.61 -7.26
C LEU A 83 18.17 11.81 -8.25
N LEU A 84 18.05 10.48 -8.24
CA LEU A 84 18.77 9.60 -9.16
C LEU A 84 18.39 9.83 -10.63
N LEU A 85 17.11 10.15 -10.90
CA LEU A 85 16.68 10.55 -12.24
C LEU A 85 17.32 11.85 -12.71
N ILE A 86 17.43 12.84 -11.83
CA ILE A 86 18.05 14.14 -12.12
C ILE A 86 19.56 13.99 -12.39
N ILE A 87 20.24 13.17 -11.59
CA ILE A 87 21.68 12.90 -11.71
C ILE A 87 22.00 12.14 -13.03
N LYS A 88 21.00 11.51 -13.67
CA LYS A 88 21.13 10.76 -14.94
C LYS A 88 22.20 9.66 -14.92
N LYS A 89 22.54 9.14 -13.74
CA LYS A 89 23.46 7.99 -13.59
C LYS A 89 22.70 6.68 -13.78
N GLU A 90 22.62 6.22 -15.03
CA GLU A 90 21.86 5.03 -15.42
C GLU A 90 22.21 3.77 -14.61
N ARG A 91 23.51 3.49 -14.41
CA ARG A 91 23.94 2.30 -13.64
C ARG A 91 23.38 2.34 -12.22
N LEU A 92 23.47 3.48 -11.55
CA LEU A 92 22.99 3.65 -10.18
C LEU A 92 21.46 3.57 -10.11
N PHE A 93 20.76 4.18 -11.08
CA PHE A 93 19.31 4.07 -11.18
C PHE A 93 18.83 2.63 -11.43
N ASN A 94 19.56 1.85 -12.26
CA ASN A 94 19.25 0.45 -12.49
C ASN A 94 19.40 -0.39 -11.20
N TYR A 95 20.51 -0.23 -10.47
CA TYR A 95 20.70 -0.93 -9.18
C TYR A 95 19.61 -0.55 -8.18
N TRP A 96 19.32 0.74 -8.04
CA TRP A 96 18.25 1.23 -7.18
C TRP A 96 16.88 0.65 -7.55
N SER A 97 16.55 0.64 -8.84
CA SER A 97 15.29 0.09 -9.33
C SER A 97 15.19 -1.40 -9.07
N VAL A 98 16.26 -2.17 -9.31
CA VAL A 98 16.29 -3.62 -9.05
C VAL A 98 16.04 -3.92 -7.57
N ILE A 99 16.70 -3.20 -6.65
CA ILE A 99 16.51 -3.40 -5.21
C ILE A 99 15.06 -3.12 -4.81
N ASN A 100 14.49 -2.01 -5.26
CA ASN A 100 13.11 -1.65 -4.93
C ASN A 100 12.10 -2.66 -5.49
N LEU A 101 12.24 -3.03 -6.77
CA LEU A 101 11.40 -4.03 -7.42
C LEU A 101 11.53 -5.40 -6.75
N PHE A 102 12.72 -5.75 -6.24
CA PHE A 102 12.95 -7.02 -5.56
C PHE A 102 12.21 -7.07 -4.23
N VAL A 103 12.30 -6.02 -3.41
CA VAL A 103 11.58 -5.91 -2.14
C VAL A 103 10.06 -5.94 -2.37
N VAL A 104 9.56 -5.18 -3.34
CA VAL A 104 8.12 -5.17 -3.68
C VAL A 104 7.68 -6.51 -4.29
N GLY A 105 8.54 -7.18 -5.05
CA GLY A 105 8.28 -8.52 -5.60
C GLY A 105 8.18 -9.59 -4.52
N ILE A 106 9.05 -9.54 -3.50
CA ILE A 106 8.95 -10.40 -2.31
C ILE A 106 7.64 -10.12 -1.57
N LEU A 107 7.30 -8.84 -1.36
CA LEU A 107 6.02 -8.49 -0.76
C LEU A 107 4.86 -9.09 -1.56
N GLY A 108 4.89 -9.01 -2.89
CA GLY A 108 3.89 -9.64 -3.75
C GLY A 108 3.80 -11.16 -3.59
N LEU A 109 4.93 -11.86 -3.43
CA LEU A 109 4.91 -13.29 -3.10
C LEU A 109 4.24 -13.57 -1.76
N VAL A 110 4.56 -12.78 -0.73
CA VAL A 110 3.94 -12.90 0.59
C VAL A 110 2.44 -12.67 0.51
N LEU A 111 1.99 -11.61 -0.17
CA LEU A 111 0.57 -11.29 -0.32
C LEU A 111 -0.18 -12.36 -1.12
N LEU A 112 0.44 -12.89 -2.18
CA LEU A 112 -0.14 -13.98 -2.98
C LEU A 112 -0.26 -15.25 -2.14
N PHE A 113 0.75 -15.59 -1.34
CA PHE A 113 0.70 -16.70 -0.39
C PHE A 113 -0.40 -16.48 0.67
N MET A 114 -0.54 -15.27 1.21
CA MET A 114 -1.58 -14.99 2.20
C MET A 114 -2.99 -15.09 1.59
N TRP A 115 -3.18 -14.71 0.32
CA TRP A 115 -4.48 -14.83 -0.34
C TRP A 115 -4.82 -16.28 -0.70
N PHE A 116 -3.91 -17.00 -1.36
CA PHE A 116 -4.20 -18.33 -1.91
C PHE A 116 -3.79 -19.49 -1.00
N GLY A 117 -2.71 -19.32 -0.25
CA GLY A 117 -2.09 -20.35 0.57
C GLY A 117 -2.62 -20.44 2.00
N THR A 118 -3.51 -19.53 2.42
CA THR A 118 -4.09 -19.55 3.77
C THR A 118 -5.60 -19.44 3.75
N ASP A 119 -6.26 -20.03 4.74
CA ASP A 119 -7.70 -19.91 4.96
C ASP A 119 -8.11 -18.58 5.60
N HIS A 120 -7.19 -17.62 5.70
CA HIS A 120 -7.47 -16.35 6.36
C HIS A 120 -8.35 -15.46 5.47
N SER A 121 -9.66 -15.45 5.74
CA SER A 121 -10.62 -14.73 4.88
C SER A 121 -10.38 -13.23 4.77
N GLY A 122 -9.72 -12.61 5.77
CA GLY A 122 -9.43 -11.18 5.81
C GLY A 122 -8.36 -10.72 4.82
N THR A 123 -7.55 -11.63 4.28
CA THR A 123 -6.48 -11.31 3.30
C THR A 123 -6.95 -11.44 1.85
N LYS A 124 -8.17 -11.93 1.63
CA LYS A 124 -8.74 -12.09 0.29
C LYS A 124 -9.11 -10.73 -0.30
N MET A 125 -9.08 -10.64 -1.64
CA MET A 125 -9.37 -9.40 -2.38
C MET A 125 -8.45 -8.25 -1.96
N ASN A 126 -7.18 -8.55 -1.72
CA ASN A 126 -6.19 -7.54 -1.31
C ASN A 126 -5.68 -6.75 -2.52
N LEU A 127 -6.14 -5.50 -2.64
CA LEU A 127 -5.77 -4.57 -3.70
C LEU A 127 -4.29 -4.14 -3.66
N ASN A 128 -3.56 -4.43 -2.57
CA ASN A 128 -2.11 -4.23 -2.55
C ASN A 128 -1.39 -5.07 -3.62
N LEU A 129 -1.98 -6.17 -4.10
CA LEU A 129 -1.40 -6.97 -5.19
C LEU A 129 -1.40 -6.31 -6.56
N LEU A 130 -2.17 -5.23 -6.75
CA LEU A 130 -2.16 -4.47 -8.00
C LEU A 130 -0.81 -3.78 -8.24
N TRP A 131 -0.16 -3.33 -7.16
CA TRP A 131 1.13 -2.64 -7.22
C TRP A 131 2.27 -3.50 -6.66
N ALA A 132 2.01 -4.35 -5.66
CA ALA A 132 2.96 -5.29 -5.09
C ALA A 132 2.75 -6.69 -5.66
N SER A 133 3.31 -6.95 -6.85
CA SER A 133 3.14 -8.21 -7.56
C SER A 133 4.47 -8.95 -7.73
N PRO A 134 4.48 -10.29 -7.67
CA PRO A 134 5.68 -11.08 -7.99
C PRO A 134 6.14 -10.89 -9.44
N LEU A 135 5.30 -10.33 -10.32
CA LEU A 135 5.68 -10.03 -11.70
C LEU A 135 6.84 -9.04 -11.82
N HIS A 136 7.17 -8.28 -10.77
CA HIS A 136 8.35 -7.41 -10.76
C HIS A 136 9.67 -8.14 -11.00
N PHE A 137 9.75 -9.44 -10.68
CA PHE A 137 10.92 -10.26 -11.00
C PHE A 137 11.17 -10.38 -12.51
N VAL A 138 10.12 -10.33 -13.33
CA VAL A 138 10.24 -10.30 -14.80
C VAL A 138 10.95 -9.03 -15.25
N LEU A 139 10.57 -7.87 -14.69
CA LEU A 139 11.21 -6.60 -15.01
C LEU A 139 12.67 -6.56 -14.54
N ILE A 140 12.95 -7.07 -13.34
CA ILE A 140 14.32 -7.20 -12.82
C ILE A 140 15.20 -7.98 -13.80
N PHE A 141 14.71 -9.14 -14.28
CA PHE A 141 15.44 -9.94 -15.25
C PHE A 141 15.75 -9.17 -16.53
N CYS A 142 14.77 -8.43 -17.07
CA CYS A 142 14.95 -7.59 -18.26
C CYS A 142 16.00 -6.48 -18.04
N ILE A 143 15.98 -5.84 -16.88
CA ILE A 143 16.94 -4.78 -16.51
C ILE A 143 18.36 -5.35 -16.43
N LEU A 144 18.53 -6.50 -15.76
CA LEU A 144 19.84 -7.14 -15.58
C LEU A 144 20.43 -7.66 -16.89
N LYS A 145 19.59 -8.18 -17.79
CA LYS A 145 20.02 -8.60 -19.13
C LYS A 145 20.28 -7.43 -20.08
N GLY A 146 19.79 -6.23 -19.77
CA GLY A 146 19.93 -5.04 -20.60
C GLY A 146 19.14 -5.11 -21.92
N TYR A 147 18.25 -6.09 -22.06
CA TYR A 147 17.48 -6.36 -23.26
C TYR A 147 16.00 -6.11 -23.02
N LEU A 148 15.46 -5.04 -23.63
CA LEU A 148 14.04 -4.69 -23.56
C LEU A 148 13.42 -4.94 -24.93
N ASN A 149 12.44 -5.84 -24.99
CA ASN A 149 11.77 -6.24 -26.21
C ASN A 149 10.28 -5.83 -26.21
N ASN A 150 9.54 -6.20 -27.26
CA ASN A 150 8.10 -5.93 -27.34
C ASN A 150 7.32 -6.53 -26.16
N PHE A 151 7.75 -7.68 -25.62
CA PHE A 151 7.12 -8.26 -24.43
C PHE A 151 7.30 -7.35 -23.21
N THR A 152 8.51 -6.86 -22.95
CA THR A 152 8.77 -5.90 -21.87
C THR A 152 7.97 -4.61 -22.05
N TYR A 153 7.80 -4.13 -23.29
CA TYR A 153 6.98 -2.96 -23.59
C TYR A 153 5.53 -3.17 -23.15
N TRP A 154 4.88 -4.25 -23.59
CA TRP A 154 3.50 -4.55 -23.23
C TRP A 154 3.32 -4.81 -21.74
N TYR A 155 4.28 -5.51 -21.12
CA TYR A 155 4.32 -5.68 -19.67
C TYR A 155 4.36 -4.35 -18.92
N LEU A 156 5.20 -3.41 -19.35
CA LEU A 156 5.31 -2.08 -18.74
C LEU A 156 4.04 -1.25 -18.95
N THR A 157 3.44 -1.29 -20.14
CA THR A 157 2.14 -0.65 -20.41
C THR A 157 1.07 -1.17 -19.46
N PHE A 158 0.95 -2.49 -19.34
CA PHE A 158 0.01 -3.12 -18.42
C PHE A 158 0.27 -2.73 -16.96
N SER A 159 1.53 -2.74 -16.53
CA SER A 159 1.93 -2.35 -15.17
C SER A 159 1.58 -0.88 -14.86
N ILE A 160 1.77 0.03 -15.82
CA ILE A 160 1.38 1.44 -15.69
C ILE A 160 -0.13 1.58 -15.54
N ILE A 161 -0.92 0.83 -16.32
CA ILE A 161 -2.38 0.81 -16.21
C ILE A 161 -2.83 0.30 -14.83
N LEU A 162 -2.20 -0.74 -14.29
CA LEU A 162 -2.49 -1.24 -12.93
C LEU A 162 -2.17 -0.20 -11.85
N ILE A 163 -1.03 0.48 -11.95
CA ILE A 163 -0.67 1.55 -11.01
C ILE A 163 -1.68 2.70 -11.10
N PHE A 164 -2.07 3.11 -12.31
CA PHE A 164 -3.09 4.14 -12.50
C PHE A 164 -4.44 3.71 -11.89
N THR A 165 -4.85 2.47 -12.10
CA THR A 165 -6.08 1.90 -11.50
C THR A 165 -6.01 1.89 -9.97
N THR A 166 -4.84 1.56 -9.40
CA THR A 166 -4.60 1.59 -7.95
C THR A 166 -4.77 3.01 -7.39
N ILE A 167 -4.25 4.01 -8.10
CA ILE A 167 -4.39 5.43 -7.74
C ILE A 167 -5.86 5.88 -7.80
N LEU A 168 -6.63 5.44 -8.79
CA LEU A 168 -8.07 5.71 -8.85
C LEU A 168 -8.80 5.12 -7.65
N PHE A 169 -8.43 3.90 -7.23
CA PHE A 169 -9.09 3.26 -6.10
C PHE A 169 -8.89 4.00 -4.77
N TRP A 170 -7.81 4.78 -4.60
CA TRP A 170 -7.65 5.65 -3.44
C TRP A 170 -8.83 6.60 -3.21
N PHE A 171 -9.49 7.06 -4.27
CA PHE A 171 -10.61 8.01 -4.16
C PHE A 171 -11.95 7.31 -3.98
N THR A 172 -12.06 6.05 -4.39
CA THR A 172 -13.31 5.27 -4.31
C THR A 172 -13.54 4.60 -2.96
N LEU A 173 -12.58 4.71 -2.02
CA LEU A 173 -12.61 4.03 -0.71
C LEU A 173 -12.85 2.51 -0.81
N THR A 174 -12.41 1.90 -1.91
CA THR A 174 -12.62 0.47 -2.14
C THR A 174 -11.75 -0.38 -1.21
N GLN A 175 -10.54 0.09 -0.89
CA GLN A 175 -9.64 -0.41 0.15
C GLN A 175 -8.80 0.78 0.63
N GLU A 176 -8.59 0.92 1.93
CA GLU A 176 -7.76 1.99 2.47
C GLU A 176 -6.28 1.59 2.39
N PHE A 177 -5.49 2.39 1.68
CA PHE A 177 -4.05 2.15 1.57
C PHE A 177 -3.30 2.92 2.64
N ASN A 178 -2.45 2.22 3.38
CA ASN A 178 -1.60 2.84 4.40
C ASN A 178 -0.80 4.02 3.81
N ALA A 179 -0.70 5.12 4.57
CA ALA A 179 -0.01 6.34 4.13
C ALA A 179 1.47 6.11 3.75
N PHE A 180 2.13 5.09 4.31
CA PHE A 180 3.48 4.68 3.93
C PHE A 180 3.55 4.18 2.47
N VAL A 181 2.51 3.48 2.01
CA VAL A 181 2.49 2.81 0.69
C VAL A 181 2.29 3.81 -0.44
N LYS A 182 1.57 4.92 -0.20
CA LYS A 182 1.22 5.89 -1.25
C LYS A 182 2.47 6.44 -1.98
N PRO A 183 3.54 6.90 -1.30
CA PRO A 183 4.78 7.30 -1.98
C PRO A 183 5.50 6.16 -2.72
N ILE A 184 5.40 4.92 -2.26
CA ILE A 184 6.00 3.75 -2.93
C ILE A 184 5.28 3.45 -4.25
N ILE A 185 3.95 3.58 -4.29
CA ILE A 185 3.18 3.43 -5.54
C ILE A 185 3.60 4.50 -6.56
N LEU A 186 3.76 5.76 -6.12
CA LEU A 186 4.26 6.85 -6.98
C LEU A 186 5.68 6.57 -7.48
N GLN A 187 6.55 6.04 -6.61
CA GLN A 187 7.90 5.65 -6.98
C GLN A 187 7.90 4.57 -8.07
N LEU A 188 7.04 3.55 -7.96
CA LEU A 188 6.90 2.52 -8.98
C LEU A 188 6.41 3.08 -10.32
N ALA A 189 5.46 4.03 -10.29
CA ALA A 189 5.01 4.73 -11.49
C ALA A 189 6.18 5.38 -12.24
N ILE A 190 7.08 6.04 -11.50
CA ILE A 190 8.26 6.69 -12.04
C ILE A 190 9.24 5.67 -12.63
N ILE A 191 9.50 4.57 -11.92
CA ILE A 191 10.38 3.49 -12.38
C ILE A 191 9.84 2.87 -13.67
N TYR A 192 8.54 2.54 -13.73
CA TYR A 192 7.93 1.96 -14.93
C TYR A 192 7.96 2.92 -16.10
N TYR A 193 7.65 4.21 -15.87
CA TYR A 193 7.69 5.20 -16.93
C TYR A 193 9.10 5.37 -17.51
N TYR A 194 10.14 5.37 -16.66
CA TYR A 194 11.53 5.41 -17.10
C TYR A 194 11.87 4.23 -18.01
N TYR A 195 11.56 3.00 -17.57
CA TYR A 195 11.83 1.80 -18.37
C TYR A 195 10.96 1.70 -19.61
N PHE A 196 9.73 2.21 -19.58
CA PHE A 196 8.85 2.28 -20.74
C PHE A 196 9.46 3.15 -21.84
N LYS A 197 9.91 4.36 -21.48
CA LYS A 197 10.60 5.26 -22.42
C LYS A 197 11.89 4.63 -22.96
N LYS A 198 12.68 3.99 -22.09
CA LYS A 198 13.91 3.31 -22.48
C LYS A 198 13.65 2.14 -23.45
N CYS A 199 12.63 1.34 -23.17
CA CYS A 199 12.20 0.22 -24.00
C CYS A 199 11.75 0.69 -25.38
N ASN A 200 10.90 1.72 -25.45
CA ASN A 200 10.45 2.29 -26.72
C ASN A 200 11.62 2.79 -27.58
N ASN A 201 12.60 3.45 -26.97
CA ASN A 201 13.81 3.90 -27.68
C ASN A 201 14.64 2.72 -28.23
N GLN A 202 14.83 1.65 -27.45
CA GLN A 202 15.57 0.45 -27.90
C GLN A 202 14.85 -0.27 -29.05
N ILE A 203 13.53 -0.41 -28.99
CA ILE A 203 12.73 -1.03 -30.05
C ILE A 203 12.84 -0.24 -31.36
N ASN A 204 12.75 1.10 -31.29
CA ASN A 204 12.86 1.95 -32.48
C ASN A 204 14.26 1.88 -33.10
N LEU A 205 15.32 1.85 -32.29
CA LEU A 205 16.70 1.70 -32.77
C LEU A 205 16.94 0.35 -33.47
N ASN A 206 16.32 -0.73 -32.98
CA ASN A 206 16.45 -2.04 -33.60
C ASN A 206 15.71 -2.10 -34.95
N LYS A 207 14.56 -1.42 -35.08
CA LYS A 207 13.83 -1.32 -36.36
C LYS A 207 14.61 -0.56 -37.44
N THR A 208 15.37 0.47 -37.07
CA THR A 208 16.19 1.23 -38.03
C THR A 208 17.45 0.51 -38.50
N LYS A 209 17.86 -0.57 -37.83
CA LYS A 209 19.05 -1.35 -38.15
C LYS A 209 18.77 -2.61 -38.97
N ALA A 210 17.49 -3.00 -39.08
CA ALA A 210 17.01 -4.14 -39.86
C ALA A 210 16.54 -3.66 -41.24
#